data_AF-A0A127SIA7-F1
#
_entry.id   AF-A0A127SIA7-F1
#
_cell.length_a   1.000
_cell.length_b   1.000
_cell.length_c   1.000
_cell.angle_alpha   90.00
_cell.angle_beta   90.00
_cell.angle_gamma   90.00
#
_symmetry.space_group_name_H-M   'P 1'
#
loop_
_entity.id
_entity.type
_entity.pdbx_description
1 polymer ?
#
loop_
_entity_poly.entity_id
_entity_poly.type
_entity_poly.pdbx_seq_one_letter_code
_entity_poly.pdbx_strand_id
1 'polypeptide(L)'
;MPLKEIEVMKAYFIAILTLFTCIATVVRAQQMSELENRIDSLLNGKKATVGIAVWTDKGDMLRYNDHVHFPLLSVFKFHVALAVLDKMDKQSISLDSIVSIKASQMPPNTYSPLRKKFPDQDFTITLRELMQYSISQSDNNACDILIEYAGGIKHINDYIHRLSIDSFNLSETEDGMHSSFEAVYRNWSTPSAMVRLLRTADEKELFSNKELKDFLWQTMIDTETGAN
;
A
#
# COMPACT_ATOMS: atom_id res chain seq x y z
N MET A 1 -55.91 15.84 -14.77
CA MET A 1 -55.26 16.67 -13.74
C MET A 1 -54.76 17.95 -14.42
N PRO A 2 -55.19 19.14 -14.00
CA PRO A 2 -54.76 20.40 -14.60
C PRO A 2 -53.24 20.60 -14.45
N LEU A 3 -52.58 21.13 -15.49
CA LEU A 3 -51.12 21.37 -15.57
C LEU A 3 -50.54 22.01 -14.29
N LYS A 4 -51.29 22.94 -13.68
CA LYS A 4 -50.90 23.67 -12.47
C LYS A 4 -50.76 22.77 -11.23
N GLU A 5 -51.59 21.75 -11.08
CA GLU A 5 -51.48 20.79 -9.98
C GLU A 5 -50.24 19.88 -10.15
N ILE A 6 -49.86 19.57 -11.39
CA ILE A 6 -48.69 18.76 -11.70
C ILE A 6 -47.41 19.52 -11.35
N GLU A 7 -47.35 20.82 -11.65
CA GLU A 7 -46.22 21.69 -11.28
C GLU A 7 -46.07 21.84 -9.76
N VAL A 8 -47.19 22.02 -9.05
CA VAL A 8 -47.20 22.10 -7.58
C VAL A 8 -46.74 20.79 -6.95
N MET A 9 -47.22 19.65 -7.45
CA MET A 9 -46.79 18.33 -6.97
C MET A 9 -45.31 18.06 -7.24
N LYS A 10 -44.79 18.48 -8.40
CA LYS A 10 -43.34 18.43 -8.70
C LYS A 10 -42.53 19.30 -7.74
N ALA A 11 -42.99 20.50 -7.43
CA ALA A 11 -42.32 21.40 -6.49
C ALA A 11 -42.24 20.78 -5.07
N TYR A 12 -43.33 20.19 -4.59
CA TYR A 12 -43.33 19.48 -3.31
C TYR A 12 -42.40 18.27 -3.32
N PHE A 13 -42.41 17.47 -4.38
CA PHE A 13 -41.53 16.31 -4.51
C PHE A 13 -40.04 16.72 -4.49
N ILE A 14 -39.67 17.77 -5.23
CA ILE A 14 -38.31 18.33 -5.23
C ILE A 14 -37.95 18.84 -3.83
N ALA A 15 -38.83 19.58 -3.17
CA ALA A 15 -38.57 20.10 -1.83
C ALA A 15 -38.36 18.98 -0.79
N ILE A 16 -39.18 17.93 -0.83
CA ILE A 16 -39.05 16.75 0.04
C ILE A 16 -37.74 16.01 -0.24
N LEU A 17 -37.41 15.78 -1.52
CA LEU A 17 -36.17 15.12 -1.91
C LEU A 17 -34.94 15.93 -1.43
N THR A 18 -34.98 17.25 -1.61
CA THR A 18 -33.90 18.15 -1.18
C THR A 18 -33.74 18.13 0.35
N LEU A 19 -34.85 18.20 1.10
CA LEU A 19 -34.85 18.08 2.56
C LEU A 19 -34.29 16.73 3.02
N PHE A 20 -34.70 15.64 2.37
CA PHE A 20 -34.20 14.29 2.68
C PHE A 20 -32.69 14.17 2.42
N THR A 21 -32.20 14.72 1.31
CA THR A 21 -30.75 14.77 1.03
C THR A 21 -30.00 15.62 2.06
N CYS A 22 -30.53 16.77 2.49
CA CYS A 22 -29.92 17.60 3.53
C CYS A 22 -29.86 16.89 4.89
N ILE A 23 -30.92 16.17 5.27
CA ILE A 23 -30.91 15.39 6.52
C ILE A 23 -29.86 14.28 6.44
N ALA A 24 -29.79 13.57 5.31
CA ALA A 24 -28.82 12.50 5.12
C ALA A 24 -27.37 13.01 5.17
N THR A 25 -27.07 14.20 4.61
CA THR A 25 -25.74 14.79 4.66
C THR A 25 -25.36 15.24 6.08
N VAL A 26 -26.28 15.86 6.82
CA VAL A 26 -26.05 16.28 8.22
C VAL A 26 -25.80 15.08 9.13
N VAL A 27 -26.61 14.02 9.02
CA VAL A 27 -26.43 12.79 9.82
C VAL A 27 -25.07 12.14 9.52
N ARG A 28 -24.66 12.09 8.26
CA ARG A 28 -23.36 11.54 7.86
C ARG A 28 -22.19 12.38 8.39
N ALA A 29 -22.30 13.70 8.33
CA ALA A 29 -21.30 14.61 8.89
C ALA A 29 -21.16 14.43 10.41
N GLN A 30 -22.28 14.28 11.12
CA GLN A 30 -22.30 14.04 12.57
C GLN A 30 -21.61 12.73 12.96
N GLN A 31 -21.90 11.62 12.26
CA GLN A 31 -21.23 10.33 12.52
C GLN A 31 -19.72 10.38 12.28
N MET A 32 -19.28 11.08 11.23
CA MET A 32 -17.85 11.23 10.94
C MET A 32 -17.15 12.06 12.03
N SER A 33 -17.80 13.12 12.51
CA SER A 33 -17.28 13.93 13.63
C SER A 33 -17.15 13.14 14.93
N GLU A 34 -18.04 12.17 15.20
CA GLU A 34 -17.94 11.32 16.40
C GLU A 34 -16.73 10.37 16.32
N LEU A 35 -16.45 9.80 15.16
CA LEU A 35 -15.27 8.96 14.95
C LEU A 35 -13.98 9.76 15.09
N GLU A 36 -13.89 10.94 14.48
CA GLU A 36 -12.74 11.84 14.60
C GLU A 36 -12.50 12.22 16.06
N ASN A 37 -13.54 12.63 16.79
CA ASN A 37 -13.44 12.93 18.22
C ASN A 37 -12.94 11.74 19.06
N ARG A 38 -13.35 10.51 18.72
CA ARG A 38 -12.88 9.30 19.41
C ARG A 38 -11.40 9.02 19.10
N ILE A 39 -10.97 9.21 17.84
CA ILE A 39 -9.56 9.09 17.46
C ILE A 39 -8.74 10.16 18.19
N ASP A 40 -9.18 11.42 18.20
CA ASP A 40 -8.53 12.51 18.92
C ASP A 40 -8.40 12.20 20.41
N SER A 41 -9.44 11.64 21.03
CA SER A 41 -9.41 11.23 22.43
C SER A 41 -8.39 10.11 22.69
N LEU A 42 -8.19 9.17 21.77
CA LEU A 42 -7.18 8.10 21.89
C LEU A 42 -5.76 8.64 21.70
N LEU A 43 -5.60 9.62 20.82
CA LEU A 43 -4.32 10.26 20.52
C LEU A 43 -3.95 11.37 21.51
N ASN A 44 -4.88 11.80 22.35
CA ASN A 44 -4.63 12.83 23.34
C ASN A 44 -3.45 12.45 24.26
N GLY A 45 -2.50 13.37 24.40
CA GLY A 45 -1.27 13.17 25.17
C GLY A 45 -0.21 12.29 24.49
N LYS A 46 -0.44 11.78 23.27
CA LYS A 46 0.58 11.06 22.49
C LYS A 46 1.42 12.05 21.69
N LYS A 47 2.75 11.91 21.77
CA LYS A 47 3.71 12.73 20.99
C LYS A 47 3.97 12.10 19.63
N ALA A 48 2.92 11.91 18.83
CA ALA A 48 2.99 11.31 17.51
C ALA A 48 1.92 11.90 16.58
N THR A 49 2.26 12.03 15.30
CA THR A 49 1.26 12.25 14.24
C THR A 49 0.82 10.89 13.72
N VAL A 50 -0.48 10.61 13.73
CA VAL A 50 -1.05 9.34 13.27
C VAL A 50 -1.96 9.58 12.08
N GLY A 51 -1.76 8.82 11.00
CA GLY A 51 -2.60 8.80 9.81
C GLY A 51 -3.43 7.53 9.75
N ILE A 52 -4.71 7.64 9.43
CA ILE A 52 -5.63 6.50 9.34
C ILE A 52 -6.43 6.62 8.05
N ALA A 53 -6.54 5.53 7.30
CA ALA A 53 -7.54 5.38 6.26
C ALA A 53 -8.18 3.99 6.35
N VAL A 54 -9.50 3.92 6.17
CA VAL A 54 -10.26 2.67 6.20
C VAL A 54 -11.28 2.69 5.08
N TRP A 55 -11.26 1.69 4.20
CA TRP A 55 -12.34 1.45 3.25
C TRP A 55 -13.48 0.73 3.97
N THR A 56 -14.71 1.26 3.90
CA THR A 56 -15.86 0.66 4.59
C THR A 56 -16.72 -0.15 3.63
N ASP A 57 -17.52 -1.07 4.19
CA ASP A 57 -18.50 -1.87 3.46
C ASP A 57 -19.60 -1.02 2.79
N LYS A 58 -19.73 0.25 3.18
CA LYS A 58 -20.66 1.21 2.55
C LYS A 58 -20.10 1.83 1.26
N GLY A 59 -18.90 1.45 0.86
CA GLY A 59 -18.24 1.95 -0.34
C GLY A 59 -17.66 3.36 -0.20
N ASP A 60 -17.50 3.86 1.02
CA ASP A 60 -16.79 5.09 1.32
C ASP A 60 -15.48 4.83 2.07
N MET A 61 -14.68 5.88 2.25
CA MET A 61 -13.41 5.79 2.95
C MET A 61 -13.36 6.80 4.09
N LEU A 62 -13.12 6.29 5.29
CA LEU A 62 -12.82 7.07 6.49
C LEU A 62 -11.34 7.47 6.45
N ARG A 63 -11.04 8.70 6.86
CA ARG A 63 -9.72 9.31 6.76
C ARG A 63 -9.43 10.14 8.01
N TYR A 64 -8.20 10.10 8.49
CA TYR A 64 -7.71 10.94 9.58
C TYR A 64 -6.25 11.30 9.29
N ASN A 65 -5.93 12.61 9.32
CA ASN A 65 -4.63 13.15 8.89
C ASN A 65 -4.17 12.70 7.50
N ASP A 66 -5.09 12.46 6.57
CA ASP A 66 -4.79 11.90 5.25
C ASP A 66 -3.96 12.81 4.33
N HIS A 67 -3.87 14.10 4.67
CA HIS A 67 -3.05 15.08 3.96
C HIS A 67 -1.57 15.02 4.33
N VAL A 68 -1.19 14.28 5.39
CA VAL A 68 0.19 14.17 5.83
C VAL A 68 0.91 13.08 5.02
N HIS A 69 2.14 13.36 4.61
CA HIS A 69 3.01 12.38 3.97
C HIS A 69 3.75 11.59 5.05
N PHE A 70 3.39 10.30 5.21
CA PHE A 70 4.02 9.43 6.19
C PHE A 70 5.14 8.62 5.54
N PRO A 71 6.31 8.49 6.20
CA PRO A 71 7.38 7.64 5.71
C PRO A 71 6.88 6.18 5.65
N LEU A 72 7.09 5.52 4.52
CA LEU A 72 6.62 4.16 4.32
C LEU A 72 7.45 3.14 5.09
N LEU A 73 8.76 3.38 5.22
CA LEU A 73 9.71 2.34 5.65
C LEU A 73 9.41 1.04 4.88
N SER A 74 9.51 -0.12 5.52
CA SER A 74 9.28 -1.40 4.87
C SER A 74 7.84 -1.65 4.35
N VAL A 75 6.87 -0.77 4.59
CA VAL A 75 5.56 -0.85 3.91
C VAL A 75 5.74 -0.73 2.39
N PHE A 76 6.78 -0.04 1.92
CA PHE A 76 7.05 0.08 0.48
C PHE A 76 7.39 -1.26 -0.21
N LYS A 77 7.77 -2.31 0.54
CA LYS A 77 8.07 -3.65 0.00
C LYS A 77 6.85 -4.28 -0.71
N PHE A 78 5.64 -3.88 -0.33
CA PHE A 78 4.43 -4.23 -1.08
C PHE A 78 4.42 -3.63 -2.50
N HIS A 79 4.90 -2.40 -2.67
CA HIS A 79 4.98 -1.73 -3.97
C HIS A 79 6.04 -2.41 -4.85
N VAL A 80 7.18 -2.75 -4.25
CA VAL A 80 8.24 -3.53 -4.89
C VAL A 80 7.70 -4.87 -5.38
N ALA A 81 6.98 -5.60 -4.51
CA ALA A 81 6.39 -6.89 -4.85
C ALA A 81 5.43 -6.81 -6.04
N LEU A 82 4.54 -5.81 -6.07
CA LEU A 82 3.61 -5.63 -7.19
C LEU A 82 4.34 -5.39 -8.52
N ALA A 83 5.43 -4.61 -8.52
CA ALA A 83 6.23 -4.34 -9.72
C ALA A 83 7.03 -5.57 -10.18
N VAL A 84 7.58 -6.35 -9.24
CA VAL A 84 8.26 -7.62 -9.53
C VAL A 84 7.29 -8.59 -10.19
N LEU A 85 6.11 -8.77 -9.62
CA LEU A 85 5.10 -9.69 -10.15
C LEU A 85 4.56 -9.24 -11.51
N ASP A 86 4.39 -7.94 -11.75
CA ASP A 86 4.03 -7.39 -13.07
C ASP A 86 5.09 -7.72 -14.12
N LYS A 87 6.38 -7.56 -13.78
CA LYS A 87 7.48 -7.97 -14.66
C LYS A 87 7.44 -9.47 -14.94
N MET A 88 7.25 -10.29 -13.91
CA MET A 88 7.22 -11.75 -14.04
C MET A 88 6.06 -12.21 -14.92
N ASP A 89 4.87 -11.66 -14.73
CA ASP A 89 3.69 -11.95 -15.55
C ASP A 89 3.94 -11.63 -17.03
N LYS A 90 4.41 -10.40 -17.32
CA LYS A 90 4.68 -9.94 -18.69
C LYS A 90 5.78 -10.71 -19.41
N GLN A 91 6.74 -11.25 -18.65
CA GLN A 91 7.86 -12.02 -19.19
C GLN A 91 7.66 -13.54 -19.04
N SER A 92 6.50 -13.97 -18.55
CA SER A 92 6.18 -15.39 -18.31
C SER A 92 7.24 -16.10 -17.44
N ILE A 93 7.75 -15.41 -16.42
CA ILE A 93 8.75 -15.92 -15.48
C ILE A 93 8.04 -16.62 -14.33
N SER A 94 8.42 -17.87 -14.07
CA SER A 94 7.89 -18.66 -12.93
C SER A 94 8.42 -18.14 -11.59
N LEU A 95 7.61 -18.21 -10.55
CA LEU A 95 8.02 -18.01 -9.15
C LEU A 95 9.18 -18.92 -8.74
N ASP A 96 9.28 -20.11 -9.32
CA ASP A 96 10.34 -21.08 -9.02
C ASP A 96 11.60 -20.84 -9.86
N SER A 97 11.66 -19.76 -10.64
CA SER A 97 12.85 -19.36 -11.38
C SER A 97 13.97 -19.03 -10.41
N ILE A 98 15.14 -19.63 -10.66
CA ILE A 98 16.31 -19.50 -9.80
C ILE A 98 17.09 -18.24 -10.17
N VAL A 99 17.47 -17.46 -9.17
CA VAL A 99 18.41 -16.34 -9.30
C VAL A 99 19.67 -16.62 -8.51
N SER A 100 20.80 -16.21 -9.07
CA SER A 100 22.11 -16.25 -8.40
C SER A 100 22.32 -14.95 -7.64
N ILE A 101 22.53 -15.04 -6.33
CA ILE A 101 22.81 -13.91 -5.46
C ILE A 101 24.29 -13.92 -5.10
N LYS A 102 24.96 -12.80 -5.36
CA LYS A 102 26.36 -12.59 -4.96
C LYS A 102 26.44 -12.16 -3.50
N ALA A 103 27.50 -12.59 -2.80
CA ALA A 103 27.78 -12.12 -1.45
C ALA A 103 27.82 -10.58 -1.36
N SER A 104 28.33 -9.92 -2.40
CA SER A 104 28.41 -8.46 -2.51
C SER A 104 27.04 -7.76 -2.61
N GLN A 105 25.96 -8.48 -2.93
CA GLN A 105 24.59 -7.94 -2.94
C GLN A 105 23.92 -8.01 -1.57
N MET A 106 24.58 -8.59 -0.55
CA MET A 106 24.07 -8.68 0.81
C MET A 106 25.00 -7.95 1.79
N PRO A 107 25.09 -6.60 1.71
CA PRO A 107 25.91 -5.83 2.63
C PRO A 107 25.55 -6.13 4.10
N PRO A 108 26.55 -6.11 5.01
CA PRO A 108 26.32 -6.14 6.44
C PRO A 108 25.70 -4.82 6.93
N ASN A 109 25.33 -4.73 8.20
CA ASN A 109 24.78 -3.52 8.85
C ASN A 109 23.35 -3.12 8.43
N THR A 110 22.56 -4.10 7.98
CA THR A 110 21.12 -3.94 7.75
C THR A 110 20.36 -5.12 8.34
N TYR A 111 19.05 -4.99 8.50
CA TYR A 111 18.20 -6.11 8.89
C TYR A 111 18.04 -7.07 7.70
N SER A 112 18.68 -8.24 7.78
CA SER A 112 18.58 -9.27 6.72
C SER A 112 18.67 -10.70 7.27
N PRO A 113 17.54 -11.35 7.57
CA PRO A 113 17.47 -12.79 7.85
C PRO A 113 18.07 -13.68 6.75
N LEU A 114 17.93 -13.31 5.49
CA LEU A 114 18.50 -14.03 4.34
C LEU A 114 20.03 -14.05 4.42
N ARG A 115 20.66 -12.91 4.72
CA ARG A 115 22.10 -12.83 4.93
C ARG A 115 22.56 -13.69 6.12
N LYS A 116 21.75 -13.80 7.18
CA LYS A 116 22.07 -14.70 8.31
C LYS A 116 22.08 -16.17 7.90
N LYS A 117 21.19 -16.56 6.98
CA LYS A 117 21.12 -17.93 6.45
C LYS A 117 22.28 -18.24 5.48
N PHE A 118 22.70 -17.26 4.68
CA PHE A 118 23.80 -17.39 3.72
C PHE A 118 24.89 -16.32 3.95
N PRO A 119 25.71 -16.46 5.01
CA PRO A 119 26.70 -15.44 5.33
C PRO A 119 27.86 -15.46 4.34
N ASP A 120 28.17 -14.29 3.77
CA ASP A 120 29.41 -13.99 3.01
C ASP A 120 29.74 -14.99 1.88
N GLN A 121 28.72 -15.56 1.25
CA GLN A 121 28.85 -16.50 0.15
C GLN A 121 27.87 -16.23 -0.98
N ASP A 122 28.25 -16.65 -2.19
CA ASP A 122 27.33 -16.75 -3.32
C ASP A 122 26.36 -17.91 -3.11
N PHE A 123 25.10 -17.73 -3.47
CA PHE A 123 24.10 -18.79 -3.40
C PHE A 123 23.03 -18.61 -4.48
N THR A 124 22.19 -19.63 -4.63
CA THR A 124 21.02 -19.57 -5.52
C THR A 124 19.76 -19.69 -4.69
N ILE A 125 18.72 -18.97 -5.10
CA ILE A 125 17.42 -18.96 -4.43
C ILE A 125 16.32 -18.78 -5.48
N THR A 126 15.11 -19.27 -5.22
CA THR A 126 13.97 -18.98 -6.10
C THR A 126 13.49 -17.54 -5.93
N LEU A 127 12.86 -16.98 -6.96
CA LEU A 127 12.16 -15.68 -6.83
C LEU A 127 11.07 -15.73 -5.75
N ARG A 128 10.39 -16.88 -5.63
CA ARG A 128 9.41 -17.16 -4.56
C ARG A 128 10.00 -16.93 -3.18
N GLU A 129 11.08 -17.63 -2.85
CA GLU A 129 11.73 -17.52 -1.53
C GLU A 129 12.31 -16.12 -1.31
N LEU A 130 12.93 -15.51 -2.33
CA LEU A 130 13.48 -14.16 -2.23
C LEU A 130 12.40 -13.13 -1.88
N MET A 131 11.24 -13.21 -2.54
CA MET A 131 10.08 -12.37 -2.24
C MET A 131 9.49 -12.65 -0.86
N GLN A 132 9.44 -13.90 -0.41
CA GLN A 132 9.00 -14.24 0.95
C GLN A 132 9.93 -13.64 2.02
N TYR A 133 11.25 -13.67 1.82
CA TYR A 133 12.20 -12.98 2.71
C TYR A 133 11.91 -11.47 2.76
N SER A 134 11.71 -10.85 1.59
CA SER A 134 11.44 -9.41 1.54
C SER A 134 10.11 -9.04 2.20
N ILE A 135 9.03 -9.76 1.92
CA ILE A 135 7.67 -9.38 2.35
C ILE A 135 7.39 -9.89 3.76
N SER A 136 7.43 -11.21 3.98
CA SER A 136 6.98 -11.83 5.24
C SER A 136 7.95 -11.58 6.39
N GLN A 137 9.24 -11.56 6.09
CA GLN A 137 10.29 -11.32 7.08
C GLN A 137 10.83 -9.89 7.06
N SER A 138 10.41 -9.04 6.11
CA SER A 138 10.91 -7.66 5.96
C SER A 138 12.44 -7.58 5.72
N ASP A 139 13.04 -8.53 5.02
CA ASP A 139 14.47 -8.52 4.71
C ASP A 139 14.86 -7.35 3.78
N ASN A 140 15.82 -6.53 4.22
CA ASN A 140 16.24 -5.33 3.49
C ASN A 140 17.12 -5.64 2.27
N ASN A 141 18.03 -6.63 2.37
CA ASN A 141 18.87 -7.01 1.24
C ASN A 141 18.03 -7.68 0.14
N ALA A 142 17.08 -8.54 0.53
CA ALA A 142 16.15 -9.14 -0.42
C ALA A 142 15.31 -8.07 -1.14
N CYS A 143 14.87 -7.03 -0.42
CA CYS A 143 14.18 -5.89 -1.01
C CYS A 143 15.02 -5.19 -2.08
N ASP A 144 16.27 -4.83 -1.78
CA ASP A 144 17.13 -4.11 -2.74
C ASP A 144 17.47 -4.96 -3.96
N ILE A 145 17.70 -6.27 -3.78
CA ILE A 145 17.86 -7.21 -4.90
C ILE A 145 16.60 -7.23 -5.78
N LEU A 146 15.40 -7.23 -5.18
CA LEU A 146 14.13 -7.21 -5.90
C LEU A 146 13.88 -5.87 -6.59
N ILE A 147 14.35 -4.76 -6.02
CA ILE A 147 14.29 -3.43 -6.66
C ILE A 147 15.11 -3.44 -7.95
N GLU A 148 16.35 -3.92 -7.90
CA GLU A 148 17.20 -4.06 -9.09
C GLU A 148 16.59 -5.04 -10.10
N TYR A 149 16.06 -6.17 -9.63
CA TYR A 149 15.34 -7.12 -10.48
C TYR A 149 14.15 -6.46 -11.21
N ALA A 150 13.38 -5.60 -10.54
CA ALA A 150 12.24 -4.89 -11.14
C ALA A 150 12.66 -3.78 -12.12
N GLY A 151 13.93 -3.38 -12.16
CA GLY A 151 14.45 -2.30 -13.01
C GLY A 151 14.69 -0.98 -12.28
N GLY A 152 14.85 -1.02 -10.96
CA GLY A 152 15.22 0.12 -10.11
C GLY A 152 14.02 0.86 -9.50
N ILE A 153 14.29 1.65 -8.46
CA ILE A 153 13.25 2.31 -7.64
C ILE A 153 12.34 3.23 -8.47
N LYS A 154 12.89 3.92 -9.48
CA LYS A 154 12.12 4.76 -10.39
C LYS A 154 11.10 3.94 -11.19
N HIS A 155 11.48 2.76 -11.66
CA HIS A 155 10.56 1.90 -12.41
C HIS A 155 9.36 1.48 -11.56
N ILE A 156 9.62 1.17 -10.28
CA ILE A 156 8.60 0.79 -9.31
C ILE A 156 7.67 1.97 -9.02
N ASN A 157 8.23 3.16 -8.79
CA ASN A 157 7.45 4.38 -8.63
C ASN A 157 6.53 4.61 -9.85
N ASP A 158 7.08 4.59 -11.06
CA ASP A 158 6.32 4.78 -12.30
C ASP A 158 5.24 3.71 -12.48
N TYR A 159 5.52 2.45 -12.10
CA TYR A 159 4.55 1.36 -12.17
C TYR A 159 3.34 1.62 -11.26
N ILE A 160 3.55 2.02 -10.02
CA ILE A 160 2.46 2.30 -9.08
C ILE A 160 1.61 3.50 -9.54
N HIS A 161 2.23 4.54 -10.12
CA HIS A 161 1.47 5.62 -10.77
C HIS A 161 0.60 5.13 -11.94
N ARG A 162 1.07 4.16 -12.74
CA ARG A 162 0.25 3.55 -13.81
C ARG A 162 -0.98 2.81 -13.28
N LEU A 163 -0.98 2.42 -12.00
CA LEU A 163 -2.16 1.86 -11.32
C LEU A 163 -3.17 2.94 -10.87
N SER A 164 -2.93 4.21 -11.21
CA SER A 164 -3.71 5.38 -10.80
C SER A 164 -3.67 5.66 -9.29
N ILE A 165 -2.50 5.44 -8.69
CA ILE A 165 -2.18 5.83 -7.31
C ILE A 165 -1.18 6.98 -7.39
N ASP A 166 -1.52 8.16 -6.88
CA ASP A 166 -0.68 9.37 -7.10
C ASP A 166 -0.12 9.99 -5.81
N SER A 167 -0.78 9.80 -4.67
CA SER A 167 -0.40 10.43 -3.40
C SER A 167 0.62 9.59 -2.62
N PHE A 168 1.74 9.30 -3.27
CA PHE A 168 2.91 8.61 -2.72
C PHE A 168 4.17 9.02 -3.50
N ASN A 169 5.36 8.69 -2.98
CA ASN A 169 6.63 8.80 -3.70
C ASN A 169 7.58 7.69 -3.25
N LEU A 170 8.29 7.09 -4.21
CA LEU A 170 9.40 6.18 -3.98
C LEU A 170 10.65 6.67 -4.73
N SER A 171 11.70 6.97 -4.00
CA SER A 171 12.98 7.42 -4.57
C SER A 171 14.22 6.79 -3.95
N GLU A 172 14.08 6.07 -2.84
CA GLU A 172 15.19 5.45 -2.10
C GLU A 172 15.05 3.93 -2.04
N THR A 173 16.18 3.21 -2.08
CA THR A 173 16.30 1.79 -1.69
C THR A 173 16.42 1.66 -0.16
N GLU A 174 16.45 0.45 0.39
CA GLU A 174 16.76 0.27 1.83
C GLU A 174 18.16 0.80 2.15
N ASP A 175 19.16 0.50 1.31
CA ASP A 175 20.51 1.09 1.44
C ASP A 175 20.50 2.63 1.31
N GLY A 176 19.71 3.17 0.36
CA GLY A 176 19.54 4.62 0.20
C GLY A 176 18.96 5.29 1.44
N MET A 177 17.97 4.67 2.09
CA MET A 177 17.39 5.17 3.34
C MET A 177 18.37 5.17 4.51
N HIS A 178 19.43 4.35 4.50
CA HIS A 178 20.47 4.38 5.53
C HIS A 178 21.43 5.57 5.41
N SER A 179 21.44 6.27 4.28
CA SER A 179 22.38 7.37 4.04
C SER A 179 22.14 8.59 4.95
N SER A 180 20.88 8.86 5.33
CA SER A 180 20.53 9.94 6.25
C SER A 180 19.11 9.79 6.83
N PHE A 181 18.83 10.48 7.93
CA PHE A 181 17.48 10.51 8.52
C PHE A 181 16.45 11.10 7.54
N GLU A 182 16.84 12.10 6.76
CA GLU A 182 15.98 12.75 5.76
C GLU A 182 15.65 11.82 4.58
N ALA A 183 16.55 10.89 4.22
CA ALA A 183 16.32 9.95 3.14
C ALA A 183 15.10 9.04 3.43
N VAL A 184 14.90 8.66 4.68
CA VAL A 184 13.73 7.88 5.14
C VAL A 184 12.39 8.54 4.79
N TYR A 185 12.33 9.88 4.81
CA TYR A 185 11.10 10.62 4.52
C TYR A 185 10.83 10.84 3.03
N ARG A 186 11.78 10.49 2.16
CA ARG A 186 11.58 10.60 0.71
C ARG A 186 10.69 9.47 0.19
N ASN A 187 10.73 8.30 0.80
CA ASN A 187 9.74 7.25 0.55
C ASN A 187 8.51 7.49 1.43
N TRP A 188 7.44 8.05 0.87
CA TRP A 188 6.24 8.41 1.62
C TRP A 188 4.94 8.02 0.91
N SER A 189 3.87 7.92 1.68
CA SER A 189 2.51 7.77 1.16
C SER A 189 1.49 8.44 2.06
N THR A 190 0.36 8.82 1.50
CA THR A 190 -0.84 9.16 2.27
C THR A 190 -1.56 7.87 2.70
N PRO A 191 -2.23 7.84 3.87
CA PRO A 191 -2.99 6.67 4.32
C PRO A 191 -3.98 6.16 3.26
N SER A 192 -4.71 7.06 2.59
CA SER A 192 -5.70 6.69 1.58
C SER A 192 -5.08 6.12 0.31
N ALA A 193 -3.88 6.57 -0.09
CA ALA A 193 -3.17 5.97 -1.22
C ALA A 193 -2.81 4.51 -0.95
N MET A 194 -2.36 4.17 0.26
CA MET A 194 -2.09 2.79 0.66
C MET A 194 -3.35 1.91 0.58
N VAL A 195 -4.48 2.38 1.12
CA VAL A 195 -5.74 1.63 1.07
C VAL A 195 -6.21 1.45 -0.38
N ARG A 196 -6.07 2.47 -1.22
CA ARG A 196 -6.41 2.36 -2.65
C ARG A 196 -5.51 1.40 -3.40
N LEU A 197 -4.22 1.33 -3.06
CA LEU A 197 -3.28 0.38 -3.66
C LEU A 197 -3.62 -1.07 -3.25
N LEU A 198 -3.86 -1.31 -1.96
CA LEU A 198 -4.31 -2.61 -1.45
C LEU A 198 -5.59 -3.07 -2.16
N ARG A 199 -6.59 -2.18 -2.25
CA ARG A 199 -7.84 -2.45 -2.96
C ARG A 199 -7.64 -2.69 -4.45
N THR A 200 -6.72 -1.96 -5.08
CA THR A 200 -6.38 -2.17 -6.49
C THR A 200 -5.77 -3.54 -6.72
N ALA A 201 -4.87 -3.99 -5.84
CA ALA A 201 -4.30 -5.33 -5.89
C ALA A 201 -5.34 -6.43 -5.61
N ASP A 202 -6.35 -6.14 -4.77
CA ASP A 202 -7.39 -7.11 -4.43
C ASP A 202 -8.50 -7.21 -5.48
N GLU A 203 -8.97 -6.09 -6.03
CA GLU A 203 -10.15 -6.09 -6.89
C GLU A 203 -9.83 -6.19 -8.37
N LYS A 204 -8.66 -5.66 -8.81
CA LYS A 204 -8.29 -5.70 -10.23
C LYS A 204 -7.52 -6.97 -10.57
N GLU A 205 -7.66 -7.43 -11.80
CA GLU A 205 -6.77 -8.44 -12.38
C GLU A 205 -5.48 -7.76 -12.84
N LEU A 206 -4.53 -7.59 -11.90
CA LEU A 206 -3.22 -6.99 -12.19
C LEU A 206 -2.28 -7.92 -12.94
N PHE A 207 -2.44 -9.23 -12.75
CA PHE A 207 -1.61 -10.28 -13.35
C PHE A 207 -2.49 -11.26 -14.11
N SER A 208 -2.05 -11.70 -15.29
CA SER A 208 -2.75 -12.72 -16.06
C SER A 208 -2.68 -14.10 -15.38
N ASN A 209 -1.57 -14.40 -14.69
CA ASN A 209 -1.42 -15.60 -13.88
C ASN A 209 -1.95 -15.38 -12.45
N LYS A 210 -3.06 -16.06 -12.11
CA LYS A 210 -3.68 -15.98 -10.77
C LYS A 210 -2.75 -16.48 -9.65
N GLU A 211 -1.82 -17.39 -9.94
CA GLU A 211 -0.82 -17.85 -8.97
C GLU A 211 0.00 -16.69 -8.38
N LEU A 212 0.30 -15.66 -9.17
CA LEU A 212 1.08 -14.51 -8.71
C LEU A 212 0.34 -13.69 -7.67
N LYS A 213 -0.98 -13.54 -7.83
CA LYS A 213 -1.84 -12.86 -6.85
C LYS A 213 -1.99 -13.69 -5.59
N ASP A 214 -2.27 -14.99 -5.73
CA ASP A 214 -2.44 -15.91 -4.60
C ASP A 214 -1.16 -15.99 -3.78
N PHE A 215 0.00 -16.06 -4.45
CA PHE A 215 1.31 -16.00 -3.82
C PHE A 215 1.52 -14.70 -3.03
N LEU A 216 1.20 -13.54 -3.61
CA LEU A 216 1.35 -12.25 -2.91
C LEU A 216 0.52 -12.21 -1.63
N TRP A 217 -0.76 -12.60 -1.71
CA TRP A 217 -1.64 -12.59 -0.56
C TRP A 217 -1.25 -13.61 0.51
N GLN A 218 -0.90 -14.83 0.12
CA GLN A 218 -0.42 -15.82 1.07
C GLN A 218 0.85 -15.34 1.77
N THR A 219 1.80 -14.77 1.01
CA THR A 219 3.05 -14.22 1.57
C THR A 219 2.80 -13.09 2.56
N MET A 220 1.81 -12.22 2.29
CA MET A 220 1.43 -11.16 3.23
C MET A 220 0.73 -11.70 4.48
N ILE A 221 -0.12 -12.73 4.36
CA ILE A 221 -0.74 -13.43 5.49
C ILE A 221 0.32 -14.10 6.37
N ASP A 222 1.35 -14.67 5.76
CA ASP A 222 2.45 -15.37 6.45
C ASP A 222 3.49 -14.41 7.07
N THR A 223 3.20 -13.11 7.15
CA THR A 223 4.11 -12.12 7.75
C THR A 223 4.39 -12.44 9.22
N GLU A 224 5.67 -12.50 9.58
CA GLU A 224 6.15 -12.85 10.94
C GLU A 224 6.48 -11.61 11.79
N THR A 225 6.55 -10.43 11.15
CA THR A 225 6.86 -9.16 11.82
C THR A 225 5.59 -8.51 12.40
N GLY A 226 5.75 -7.68 13.45
CA GLY A 226 4.62 -6.94 14.03
C GLY A 226 3.64 -7.79 14.84
N ALA A 227 4.04 -8.99 15.28
CA ALA A 227 3.26 -9.80 16.21
C ALA A 227 3.03 -9.04 17.53
N ASN A 228 1.76 -8.77 17.85
CA ASN A 228 1.31 -8.21 19.13
C ASN A 228 0.48 -9.25 19.87
#